data_AF-A0A8T6LN99-F1
#
_entry.id   AF-A0A8T6LN99-F1
#
_cell.length_a   1.000
_cell.length_b   1.000
_cell.length_c   1.000
_cell.angle_alpha   90.00
_cell.angle_beta   90.00
_cell.angle_gamma   90.00
#
_symmetry.space_group_name_H-M   'P 1'
#
loop_
_entity.id
_entity.type
_entity.pdbx_description
1 polymer ?
#
loop_
_entity_poly.entity_id
_entity_poly.type
_entity_poly.pdbx_seq_one_letter_code
_entity_poly.pdbx_strand_id
1 'polypeptide(L)'
;MPATTHELNRRDLLGVSALALGGLAAACAPGTPGDEDTPSQDLSDAWAASPESLFRNFVRVRADLNGGVSPWWWSGVNVAVTPDENPRVLFAAEGCETKRVERLDENRYEIWSKVMTVFKDPESGEILNGKEYRNPFTGEMNQVEPNVIGSHMILEPDEQGRITERPAAGGDPAALDLSWVRSGDKLLMVGSRDYPEERPIPLAEYGTTVVSVPALNDPGPSRVEAVFSSVYLAPWQRFLAMPEKAGHAVWHAVGRKTRGFHELTPAYLAEAERYIPDVLAWAD
;
A
#
# COMPACT_ATOMS: atom_id res chain seq x y z
N MET A 1 -7.42 33.59 32.38
CA MET A 1 -7.72 32.29 31.76
C MET A 1 -6.59 32.01 30.78
N PRO A 2 -5.55 31.25 31.16
CA PRO A 2 -4.45 30.95 30.24
C PRO A 2 -4.91 29.90 29.23
N ALA A 3 -4.64 30.16 27.95
CA ALA A 3 -4.86 29.23 26.86
C ALA A 3 -3.87 28.07 27.00
N THR A 4 -4.40 26.85 27.16
CA THR A 4 -3.63 25.61 27.06
C THR A 4 -3.26 25.39 25.60
N THR A 5 -2.04 25.73 25.24
CA THR A 5 -1.39 25.29 24.01
C THR A 5 -1.26 23.76 24.11
N HIS A 6 -2.02 23.04 23.30
CA HIS A 6 -1.77 21.61 23.10
C HIS A 6 -0.46 21.50 22.30
N GLU A 7 0.65 21.29 23.01
CA GLU A 7 1.89 20.84 22.38
C GLU A 7 1.64 19.45 21.79
N LEU A 8 1.63 19.37 20.46
CA LEU A 8 1.71 18.11 19.73
C LEU A 8 3.02 17.41 20.12
N ASN A 9 2.90 16.26 20.77
CA ASN A 9 4.03 15.52 21.29
C ASN A 9 4.78 14.88 20.11
N ARG A 10 6.13 14.96 20.12
CA ARG A 10 7.03 14.37 19.10
C ARG A 10 6.86 12.85 18.89
N ARG A 11 6.07 12.19 19.74
CA ARG A 11 5.77 10.76 19.66
C ARG A 11 4.72 10.40 18.60
N ASP A 12 3.93 11.35 18.11
CA ASP A 12 2.86 11.07 17.13
C ASP A 12 3.28 11.26 15.66
N LEU A 13 4.50 11.76 15.41
CA LEU A 13 5.02 12.09 14.07
C LEU A 13 5.98 11.05 13.46
N LEU A 14 6.22 9.92 14.13
CA LEU A 14 7.30 8.99 13.77
C LEU A 14 6.81 7.55 13.55
N GLY A 15 6.00 7.37 12.51
CA GLY A 15 5.68 6.07 11.93
C GLY A 15 5.72 6.16 10.41
N VAL A 16 6.87 5.88 9.80
CA VAL A 16 6.99 5.72 8.35
C VAL A 16 7.64 4.38 8.07
N SER A 17 6.83 3.44 7.64
CA SER A 17 7.24 2.19 7.01
C SER A 17 6.13 1.79 6.04
N ALA A 18 5.66 2.69 5.18
CA ALA A 18 4.47 2.46 4.36
C ALA A 18 4.76 1.54 3.18
N LEU A 19 4.56 0.24 3.34
CA LEU A 19 4.20 -0.63 2.23
C LEU A 19 2.69 -0.77 2.24
N ALA A 20 1.97 0.21 1.69
CA ALA A 20 0.56 0.01 1.34
C ALA A 20 0.50 -0.65 -0.05
N LEU A 21 1.13 -1.83 -0.14
CA LEU A 21 1.33 -2.56 -1.38
C LEU A 21 -0.01 -3.10 -1.90
N GLY A 22 -0.53 -2.43 -2.92
CA GLY A 22 -1.85 -2.66 -3.50
C GLY A 22 -2.91 -1.67 -3.02
N GLY A 23 -2.48 -0.64 -2.29
CA GLY A 23 -3.24 0.13 -1.32
C GLY A 23 -2.89 1.60 -1.26
N LEU A 24 -2.71 2.34 -2.37
CA LEU A 24 -2.64 3.83 -2.36
C LEU A 24 -3.59 4.34 -1.27
N ALA A 25 -3.04 4.83 -0.16
CA ALA A 25 -3.74 5.45 0.96
C ALA A 25 -3.16 6.85 0.98
N ALA A 26 -3.64 7.74 0.12
CA ALA A 26 -3.03 9.05 -0.07
C ALA A 26 -3.15 9.88 1.22
N ALA A 27 -2.05 10.50 1.64
CA ALA A 27 -2.07 11.57 2.62
C ALA A 27 -1.32 12.73 1.99
N CYS A 28 -2.01 13.64 1.28
CA CYS A 28 -1.39 14.80 0.67
C CYS A 28 -2.32 16.01 0.49
N ALA A 29 -1.71 17.18 0.64
CA ALA A 29 -2.20 18.51 0.29
C ALA A 29 -2.09 18.75 -1.25
N PRO A 30 -2.70 19.81 -1.81
CA PRO A 30 -2.92 19.90 -3.25
C PRO A 30 -1.63 20.21 -4.03
N GLY A 31 -1.28 19.34 -4.98
CA GLY A 31 -0.26 19.56 -5.99
C GLY A 31 -0.78 20.38 -7.18
N THR A 32 0.11 21.20 -7.74
CA THR A 32 -0.09 22.15 -8.84
C THR A 32 -0.49 21.48 -10.17
N PRO A 33 -1.39 22.08 -10.99
CA PRO A 33 -1.77 21.51 -12.28
C PRO A 33 -0.74 21.82 -13.38
N GLY A 34 -0.37 20.80 -14.16
CA GLY A 34 0.34 20.88 -15.44
C GLY A 34 0.56 19.46 -15.97
N ASP A 35 0.44 19.11 -17.24
CA ASP A 35 0.31 19.87 -18.48
C ASP A 35 -0.34 18.93 -19.54
N GLU A 36 -0.92 19.51 -20.59
CA GLU A 36 -1.68 18.83 -21.65
C GLU A 36 -0.79 17.95 -22.56
N ASP A 37 -0.48 16.72 -22.15
CA ASP A 37 -0.04 15.65 -23.08
C ASP A 37 -0.12 14.25 -22.44
N THR A 38 -1.20 13.98 -21.70
CA THR A 38 -1.47 12.64 -21.17
C THR A 38 -1.85 11.72 -22.34
N PRO A 39 -1.20 10.55 -22.52
CA PRO A 39 -1.65 9.56 -23.50
C PRO A 39 -3.14 9.29 -23.30
N SER A 40 -3.92 9.43 -24.38
CA SER A 40 -5.36 9.13 -24.39
C SER A 40 -5.60 7.77 -23.74
N GLN A 41 -6.25 7.77 -22.57
CA GLN A 41 -6.63 6.55 -21.89
C GLN A 41 -7.78 5.92 -22.68
N ASP A 42 -7.55 4.77 -23.31
CA ASP A 42 -8.61 4.01 -23.98
C ASP A 42 -9.52 3.34 -22.95
N LEU A 43 -10.49 4.11 -22.45
CA LEU A 43 -11.52 3.73 -21.48
C LEU A 43 -12.86 3.40 -22.16
N SER A 44 -12.83 2.97 -23.43
CA SER A 44 -14.06 2.80 -24.24
C SER A 44 -14.92 1.58 -23.89
N ASP A 45 -14.45 0.70 -23.00
CA ASP A 45 -15.20 -0.49 -22.57
C ASP A 45 -16.32 -0.18 -21.56
N ALA A 46 -17.28 -1.10 -21.45
CA ALA A 46 -18.39 -1.02 -20.49
C ALA A 46 -17.95 -0.86 -19.03
N TRP A 47 -16.78 -1.38 -18.64
CA TRP A 47 -16.28 -1.25 -17.26
C TRP A 47 -15.97 0.19 -16.84
N ALA A 48 -15.68 1.09 -17.79
CA ALA A 48 -15.38 2.51 -17.56
C ALA A 48 -16.36 3.46 -18.27
N ALA A 49 -17.51 2.95 -18.74
CA ALA A 49 -18.49 3.74 -19.50
C ALA A 49 -19.10 4.91 -18.71
N SER A 50 -19.06 4.86 -17.37
CA SER A 50 -19.44 5.99 -16.51
C SER A 50 -18.51 6.10 -15.29
N PRO A 51 -18.45 7.28 -14.62
CA PRO A 51 -17.70 7.44 -13.37
C PRO A 51 -18.10 6.41 -12.30
N GLU A 52 -19.39 6.07 -12.21
CA GLU A 52 -19.90 5.08 -11.27
C GLU A 52 -19.43 3.67 -11.61
N SER A 53 -19.40 3.29 -12.89
CA SER A 53 -18.90 1.98 -13.32
C SER A 53 -17.40 1.86 -13.06
N LEU A 54 -16.63 2.92 -13.36
CA LEU A 54 -15.19 3.00 -13.09
C LEU A 54 -14.91 2.89 -11.59
N PHE A 55 -15.58 3.70 -10.78
CA PHE A 55 -15.43 3.69 -9.32
C PHE A 55 -15.78 2.33 -8.72
N ARG A 56 -16.94 1.76 -9.09
CA ARG A 56 -17.33 0.43 -8.64
C ARG A 56 -16.27 -0.61 -8.99
N ASN A 57 -15.74 -0.58 -10.21
CA ASN A 57 -14.71 -1.52 -10.65
C ASN A 57 -13.38 -1.32 -9.92
N PHE A 58 -12.99 -0.08 -9.64
CA PHE A 58 -11.84 0.20 -8.78
C PHE A 58 -12.01 -0.47 -7.40
N VAL A 59 -13.17 -0.30 -6.76
CA VAL A 59 -13.41 -0.93 -5.44
C VAL A 59 -13.41 -2.46 -5.55
N ARG A 60 -14.00 -3.06 -6.60
CA ARG A 60 -13.96 -4.52 -6.84
C ARG A 60 -12.55 -5.06 -7.02
N VAL A 61 -11.66 -4.29 -7.67
CA VAL A 61 -10.25 -4.64 -7.78
C VAL A 61 -9.63 -4.62 -6.39
N ARG A 62 -9.81 -3.53 -5.64
CA ARG A 62 -9.19 -3.30 -4.31
C ARG A 62 -9.68 -4.23 -3.20
N ALA A 63 -10.97 -4.53 -3.18
CA ALA A 63 -11.66 -5.23 -2.09
C ALA A 63 -12.83 -6.09 -2.59
N ASP A 64 -13.63 -6.64 -1.69
CA ASP A 64 -14.87 -7.35 -1.99
C ASP A 64 -16.06 -6.48 -1.60
N LEU A 65 -16.91 -6.12 -2.57
CA LEU A 65 -18.08 -5.27 -2.34
C LEU A 65 -19.08 -5.84 -1.32
N ASN A 66 -19.02 -7.14 -1.04
CA ASN A 66 -19.85 -7.79 -0.02
C ASN A 66 -19.24 -7.74 1.38
N GLY A 67 -18.11 -7.05 1.56
CA GLY A 67 -17.42 -6.89 2.84
C GLY A 67 -16.57 -8.08 3.27
N GLY A 68 -16.33 -9.04 2.37
CA GLY A 68 -15.36 -10.12 2.59
C GLY A 68 -13.92 -9.59 2.66
N VAL A 69 -13.06 -10.32 3.40
CA VAL A 69 -11.64 -9.99 3.46
C VAL A 69 -10.98 -10.11 2.09
N SER A 70 -10.11 -9.15 1.79
CA SER A 70 -9.31 -9.11 0.57
C SER A 70 -7.83 -9.01 0.93
N PRO A 71 -7.16 -10.15 1.20
CA PRO A 71 -5.73 -10.15 1.50
C PRO A 71 -4.90 -9.99 0.22
N TRP A 72 -4.09 -8.95 0.16
CA TRP A 72 -3.12 -8.68 -0.90
C TRP A 72 -1.75 -9.19 -0.49
N TRP A 73 -1.48 -10.46 -0.79
CA TRP A 73 -0.21 -11.10 -0.51
C TRP A 73 0.87 -10.66 -1.49
N TRP A 74 2.11 -10.54 -0.99
CA TRP A 74 3.26 -10.20 -1.80
C TRP A 74 4.56 -10.80 -1.28
N SER A 75 5.51 -10.90 -2.20
CA SER A 75 6.90 -11.27 -1.94
C SER A 75 7.82 -10.24 -2.62
N GLY A 76 8.91 -9.89 -1.95
CA GLY A 76 9.79 -8.84 -2.41
C GLY A 76 11.13 -8.79 -1.70
N VAL A 77 11.83 -7.68 -1.91
CA VAL A 77 13.13 -7.40 -1.31
C VAL A 77 13.20 -5.97 -0.81
N ASN A 78 13.97 -5.78 0.27
CA ASN A 78 14.43 -4.49 0.73
C ASN A 78 15.90 -4.34 0.34
N VAL A 79 16.19 -3.34 -0.49
CA VAL A 79 17.52 -3.05 -1.03
C VAL A 79 18.04 -1.78 -0.39
N ALA A 80 19.24 -1.84 0.17
CA ALA A 80 19.97 -0.65 0.57
C ALA A 80 20.66 -0.01 -0.64
N VAL A 81 20.49 1.30 -0.78
CA VAL A 81 21.17 2.13 -1.77
C VAL A 81 21.97 3.19 -1.03
N THR A 82 23.28 3.17 -1.23
CA THR A 82 24.25 4.09 -0.63
C THR A 82 25.04 4.79 -1.73
N PRO A 83 25.63 5.97 -1.49
CA PRO A 83 26.40 6.69 -2.51
C PRO A 83 27.69 5.97 -2.93
N ASP A 84 28.30 5.19 -2.03
CA ASP A 84 29.68 4.71 -2.21
C ASP A 84 29.79 3.22 -2.59
N GLU A 85 28.69 2.47 -2.56
CA GLU A 85 28.66 1.02 -2.79
C GLU A 85 27.51 0.63 -3.71
N ASN A 86 27.67 -0.48 -4.44
CA ASN A 86 26.58 -1.05 -5.23
C ASN A 86 25.38 -1.39 -4.33
N PRO A 87 24.14 -1.25 -4.84
CA PRO A 87 22.95 -1.64 -4.09
C PRO A 87 23.03 -3.08 -3.60
N ARG A 88 22.58 -3.33 -2.37
CA ARG A 88 22.58 -4.66 -1.75
C ARG A 88 21.23 -4.99 -1.15
N VAL A 89 20.78 -6.23 -1.32
CA VAL A 89 19.60 -6.72 -0.60
C VAL A 89 19.96 -6.85 0.88
N LEU A 90 19.21 -6.17 1.75
CA LEU A 90 19.32 -6.35 3.20
C LEU A 90 18.39 -7.45 3.68
N PHE A 91 17.18 -7.48 3.14
CA PHE A 91 16.14 -8.40 3.55
C PHE A 91 15.37 -8.92 2.34
N ALA A 92 15.10 -10.21 2.33
CA ALA A 92 13.91 -10.70 1.64
C ALA A 92 12.68 -10.32 2.48
N ALA A 93 11.54 -10.15 1.83
CA ALA A 93 10.32 -9.76 2.51
C ALA A 93 9.11 -10.52 1.96
N GLU A 94 8.21 -10.88 2.86
CA GLU A 94 6.88 -11.36 2.55
C GLU A 94 5.89 -10.50 3.32
N GLY A 95 4.75 -10.17 2.73
CA GLY A 95 3.72 -9.48 3.49
C GLY A 95 2.35 -9.66 2.90
N CYS A 96 1.38 -9.10 3.61
CA CYS A 96 0.02 -9.02 3.13
C CYS A 96 -0.61 -7.73 3.65
N GLU A 97 -1.22 -6.97 2.74
CA GLU A 97 -2.16 -5.91 3.09
C GLU A 97 -3.58 -6.47 3.01
N THR A 98 -4.24 -6.59 4.15
CA THR A 98 -5.63 -7.05 4.19
C THR A 98 -6.56 -5.87 4.14
N LYS A 99 -7.55 -5.93 3.23
CA LYS A 99 -8.60 -4.92 3.10
C LYS A 99 -9.97 -5.50 3.40
N ARG A 100 -10.84 -4.65 3.94
CA ARG A 100 -12.28 -4.89 4.07
C ARG A 100 -13.00 -3.59 3.75
N VAL A 101 -14.14 -3.68 3.06
CA VAL A 101 -14.98 -2.52 2.75
C VAL A 101 -16.38 -2.68 3.31
N GLU A 102 -17.01 -1.56 3.61
CA GLU A 102 -18.43 -1.46 3.89
C GLU A 102 -19.04 -0.40 2.98
N ARG A 103 -20.19 -0.71 2.40
CA ARG A 103 -20.89 0.23 1.52
C ARG A 103 -21.66 1.24 2.37
N LEU A 104 -21.31 2.51 2.24
CA LEU A 104 -22.05 3.61 2.89
C LEU A 104 -23.27 4.01 2.04
N ASP A 105 -23.09 4.15 0.72
CA ASP A 105 -24.15 4.40 -0.24
C ASP A 105 -23.73 4.00 -1.67
N GLU A 106 -24.40 4.51 -2.71
CA GLU A 106 -24.11 4.19 -4.11
C GLU A 106 -22.68 4.48 -4.54
N ASN A 107 -22.10 5.57 -4.05
CA ASN A 107 -20.82 6.08 -4.52
C ASN A 107 -19.78 6.19 -3.40
N ARG A 108 -20.07 5.64 -2.21
CA ARG A 108 -19.16 5.71 -1.07
C ARG A 108 -18.95 4.38 -0.39
N TYR A 109 -17.69 4.06 -0.14
CA TYR A 109 -17.28 2.88 0.63
C TYR A 109 -16.36 3.31 1.76
N GLU A 110 -16.62 2.84 2.96
CA GLU A 110 -15.64 2.85 4.04
C GLU A 110 -14.68 1.68 3.82
N ILE A 111 -13.38 1.90 3.94
CA ILE A 111 -12.34 0.89 3.73
C ILE A 111 -11.37 0.87 4.91
N TRP A 112 -11.19 -0.32 5.47
CA TRP A 112 -10.13 -0.62 6.41
C TRP A 112 -9.02 -1.37 5.68
N SER A 113 -7.78 -0.97 5.90
CA SER A 113 -6.62 -1.78 5.51
C SER A 113 -5.65 -1.94 6.65
N LYS A 114 -4.98 -3.09 6.70
CA LYS A 114 -3.85 -3.31 7.59
C LYS A 114 -2.83 -4.21 6.91
N VAL A 115 -1.60 -3.73 6.87
CA VAL A 115 -0.44 -4.44 6.33
C VAL A 115 0.43 -4.96 7.45
N MET A 116 0.98 -6.15 7.25
CA MET A 116 2.16 -6.62 7.97
C MET A 116 3.22 -7.10 6.97
N THR A 117 4.47 -6.75 7.25
CA THR A 117 5.66 -7.30 6.57
C THR A 117 6.44 -8.22 7.52
N VAL A 118 6.85 -9.36 6.98
CA VAL A 118 7.79 -10.30 7.55
C VAL A 118 9.14 -10.11 6.86
N PHE A 119 10.13 -9.66 7.62
CA PHE A 119 11.51 -9.58 7.14
C PHE A 119 12.20 -10.93 7.26
N LYS A 120 12.98 -11.28 6.24
CA LYS A 120 13.70 -12.54 6.15
C LYS A 120 15.14 -12.30 5.75
N ASP A 121 16.02 -13.16 6.22
CA ASP A 121 17.38 -13.25 5.71
C ASP A 121 17.32 -13.63 4.21
N PRO A 122 17.97 -12.87 3.32
CA PRO A 122 17.82 -13.07 1.88
C PRO A 122 18.50 -14.34 1.35
N GLU A 123 19.43 -14.95 2.10
CA GLU A 123 20.14 -16.16 1.67
C GLU A 123 19.46 -17.43 2.18
N SER A 124 19.13 -17.47 3.47
CA SER A 124 18.56 -18.63 4.16
C SER A 124 17.03 -18.65 4.17
N GLY A 125 16.39 -17.49 4.00
CA GLY A 125 14.94 -17.33 4.15
C GLY A 125 14.46 -17.33 5.61
N GLU A 126 15.38 -17.30 6.59
CA GLU A 126 15.04 -17.26 8.01
C GLU A 126 14.22 -16.00 8.33
N ILE A 127 13.09 -16.15 9.03
CA ILE A 127 12.32 -15.01 9.53
C ILE A 127 13.13 -14.27 10.59
N LEU A 128 13.30 -12.96 10.40
CA LEU A 128 14.08 -12.09 11.26
C LEU A 128 13.23 -11.25 12.23
N ASN A 129 11.92 -11.14 12.02
CA ASN A 129 11.03 -10.41 12.94
C ASN A 129 11.26 -10.83 14.40
N GLY A 130 11.50 -9.84 15.26
CA GLY A 130 11.78 -10.01 16.68
C GLY A 130 13.19 -10.51 17.01
N LYS A 131 14.05 -10.81 16.01
CA LYS A 131 15.42 -11.30 16.22
C LYS A 131 16.46 -10.19 16.15
N GLU A 132 17.61 -10.44 16.76
CA GLU A 132 18.79 -9.60 16.61
C GLU A 132 19.41 -9.76 15.21
N TYR A 133 19.80 -8.65 14.62
CA TYR A 133 20.41 -8.53 13.30
C TYR A 133 21.63 -7.61 13.42
N ARG A 134 22.77 -8.06 12.89
CA ARG A 134 23.96 -7.21 12.84
C ARG A 134 23.83 -6.25 11.66
N ASN A 135 23.68 -4.97 11.96
CA ASN A 135 23.61 -3.95 10.93
C ASN A 135 24.94 -3.90 10.15
N PRO A 136 24.95 -4.16 8.81
CA PRO A 136 26.18 -4.22 8.03
C PRO A 136 26.86 -2.85 7.88
N PHE A 137 26.17 -1.77 8.21
CA PHE A 137 26.63 -0.41 8.02
C PHE A 137 27.20 0.26 9.27
N THR A 138 26.76 -0.18 10.45
CA THR A 138 27.21 0.35 11.75
C THR A 138 27.94 -0.71 12.58
N GLY A 139 27.74 -1.99 12.27
CA GLY A 139 28.26 -3.13 13.03
C GLY A 139 27.48 -3.43 14.31
N GLU A 140 26.50 -2.60 14.66
CA GLU A 140 25.66 -2.74 15.85
C GLU A 140 24.69 -3.91 15.73
N MET A 141 24.27 -4.45 16.89
CA MET A 141 23.16 -5.40 16.95
C MET A 141 21.87 -4.61 17.11
N ASN A 142 20.94 -4.79 16.18
CA ASN A 142 19.61 -4.19 16.25
C ASN A 142 18.53 -5.28 16.21
N GLN A 143 17.39 -5.04 16.85
CA GLN A 143 16.28 -5.98 16.79
C GLN A 143 15.38 -5.65 15.59
N VAL A 144 15.18 -6.59 14.68
CA VAL A 144 14.31 -6.39 13.52
C VAL A 144 12.86 -6.37 13.99
N GLU A 145 12.15 -5.29 13.66
CA GLU A 145 10.73 -5.16 13.96
C GLU A 145 9.90 -5.43 12.71
N PRO A 146 8.75 -6.13 12.81
CA PRO A 146 7.82 -6.20 11.70
C PRO A 146 7.32 -4.80 11.38
N ASN A 147 7.07 -4.57 10.10
CA ASN A 147 6.36 -3.37 9.70
C ASN A 147 4.85 -3.64 9.74
N VAL A 148 4.11 -2.92 10.61
CA VAL A 148 2.66 -3.02 10.77
C VAL A 148 2.03 -1.64 10.64
N ILE A 149 1.12 -1.47 9.68
CA ILE A 149 0.46 -0.19 9.41
C ILE A 149 -1.01 -0.44 9.08
N GLY A 150 -1.89 0.38 9.65
CA GLY A 150 -3.31 0.39 9.34
C GLY A 150 -3.74 1.70 8.67
N SER A 151 -4.81 1.64 7.90
CA SER A 151 -5.51 2.80 7.36
C SER A 151 -7.03 2.63 7.49
N HIS A 152 -7.74 3.75 7.59
CA HIS A 152 -9.18 3.80 7.64
C HIS A 152 -9.69 5.01 6.86
N MET A 153 -10.26 4.75 5.69
CA MET A 153 -10.58 5.76 4.68
C MET A 153 -12.01 5.62 4.17
N ILE A 154 -12.52 6.68 3.56
CA ILE A 154 -13.73 6.70 2.74
C ILE A 154 -13.27 6.87 1.29
N LEU A 155 -13.71 5.97 0.41
CA LEU A 155 -13.53 6.03 -1.03
C LEU A 155 -14.77 6.64 -1.66
N GLU A 156 -14.59 7.63 -2.53
CA GLU A 156 -15.68 8.26 -3.27
C GLU A 156 -15.18 8.97 -4.55
N PRO A 157 -15.99 9.05 -5.62
CA PRO A 157 -15.64 9.89 -6.76
C PRO A 157 -15.84 11.38 -6.44
N ASP A 158 -14.98 12.25 -6.97
CA ASP A 158 -15.19 13.70 -6.96
C ASP A 158 -16.17 14.16 -8.05
N GLU A 159 -16.43 15.47 -8.12
CA GLU A 159 -17.32 16.09 -9.11
C GLU A 159 -16.85 15.87 -10.56
N GLN A 160 -15.57 15.58 -10.76
CA GLN A 160 -14.97 15.28 -12.07
C GLN A 160 -14.89 13.76 -12.33
N GLY A 161 -15.41 12.92 -11.43
CA GLY A 161 -15.38 11.46 -11.52
C GLY A 161 -14.04 10.83 -11.18
N ARG A 162 -13.07 11.59 -10.65
CA ARG A 162 -11.80 11.04 -10.18
C ARG A 162 -12.02 10.37 -8.84
N ILE A 163 -11.33 9.26 -8.61
CA ILE A 163 -11.45 8.50 -7.38
C ILE A 163 -10.67 9.22 -6.29
N THR A 164 -11.31 9.47 -5.15
CA THR A 164 -10.71 10.13 -3.99
C THR A 164 -10.71 9.23 -2.77
N GLU A 165 -9.79 9.52 -1.85
CA GLU A 165 -9.75 8.92 -0.53
C GLU A 165 -9.75 10.01 0.54
N ARG A 166 -10.52 9.79 1.60
CA ARG A 166 -10.63 10.70 2.73
C ARG A 166 -10.44 9.93 4.04
N PRO A 167 -9.63 10.43 5.00
CA PRO A 167 -9.57 9.79 6.31
C PRO A 167 -10.96 9.73 6.97
N ALA A 168 -11.38 8.55 7.42
CA ALA A 168 -12.70 8.38 8.04
C ALA A 168 -12.84 9.16 9.37
N ALA A 169 -11.72 9.43 10.04
CA ALA A 169 -11.66 10.26 11.24
C ALA A 169 -11.83 11.77 10.97
N GLY A 170 -11.97 12.18 9.70
CA GLY A 170 -12.00 13.57 9.28
C GLY A 170 -10.67 14.03 8.68
N GLY A 171 -10.77 14.90 7.68
CA GLY A 171 -9.64 15.38 6.87
C GLY A 171 -10.11 15.73 5.45
N ASP A 172 -9.21 16.34 4.68
CA ASP A 172 -9.50 16.68 3.29
C ASP A 172 -9.39 15.45 2.40
N PRO A 173 -10.29 15.28 1.41
CA PRO A 173 -10.18 14.22 0.42
C PRO A 173 -9.00 14.51 -0.52
N ALA A 174 -8.31 13.46 -0.93
CA ALA A 174 -7.25 13.53 -1.93
C ALA A 174 -7.63 12.66 -3.13
N ALA A 175 -7.54 13.22 -4.34
CA ALA A 175 -7.70 12.46 -5.57
C ALA A 175 -6.51 11.52 -5.77
N LEU A 176 -6.80 10.29 -6.18
CA LEU A 176 -5.78 9.33 -6.55
C LEU A 176 -5.21 9.68 -7.92
N ASP A 177 -3.88 9.68 -8.01
CA ASP A 177 -3.18 9.77 -9.29
C ASP A 177 -3.13 8.38 -9.93
N LEU A 178 -4.01 8.16 -10.90
CA LEU A 178 -4.20 6.88 -11.58
C LEU A 178 -4.13 7.07 -13.10
N SER A 179 -3.36 6.20 -13.73
CA SER A 179 -3.39 6.03 -15.18
C SER A 179 -3.71 4.59 -15.57
N TRP A 180 -4.36 4.45 -16.71
CA TRP A 180 -4.86 3.16 -17.19
C TRP A 180 -4.28 2.87 -18.57
N VAL A 181 -3.61 1.75 -18.70
CA VAL A 181 -2.99 1.32 -19.96
C VAL A 181 -3.56 -0.03 -20.36
N ARG A 182 -4.22 -0.08 -21.52
CA ARG A 182 -4.71 -1.35 -22.06
C ARG A 182 -3.58 -2.16 -22.68
N SER A 183 -3.51 -3.45 -22.35
CA SER A 183 -2.59 -4.42 -22.93
C SER A 183 -3.34 -5.70 -23.26
N GLY A 184 -3.91 -5.78 -24.46
CA GLY A 184 -4.73 -6.90 -24.91
C GLY A 184 -5.99 -7.08 -24.05
N ASP A 185 -6.10 -8.24 -23.39
CA ASP A 185 -7.19 -8.59 -22.47
C ASP A 185 -6.92 -8.17 -21.01
N LYS A 186 -5.83 -7.43 -20.78
CA LYS A 186 -5.44 -6.88 -19.49
C LYS A 186 -5.51 -5.36 -19.49
N LEU A 187 -5.80 -4.82 -18.31
CA LEU A 187 -5.68 -3.41 -17.98
C LEU A 187 -4.59 -3.25 -16.92
N LEU A 188 -3.65 -2.36 -17.16
CA LEU A 188 -2.63 -1.95 -16.22
C LEU A 188 -3.09 -0.65 -15.58
N MET A 189 -3.48 -0.71 -14.32
CA MET A 189 -3.74 0.45 -13.47
C MET A 189 -2.42 0.84 -12.80
N VAL A 190 -1.83 1.94 -13.25
CA VAL A 190 -0.62 2.51 -12.66
C VAL A 190 -1.03 3.62 -11.71
N GLY A 191 -0.40 3.69 -10.55
CA GLY A 191 -0.61 4.80 -9.64
C GLY A 191 0.63 5.13 -8.82
N SER A 192 0.64 6.37 -8.35
CA SER A 192 1.68 6.93 -7.51
C SER A 192 1.09 7.52 -6.24
N ARG A 193 1.92 7.55 -5.20
CA ARG A 193 1.59 8.27 -3.98
C ARG A 193 2.45 9.51 -3.85
N ASP A 194 1.78 10.64 -3.76
CA ASP A 194 2.41 11.86 -3.29
C ASP A 194 2.61 11.77 -1.78
N TYR A 195 3.75 12.27 -1.32
CA TYR A 195 4.06 12.42 0.10
C TYR A 195 4.30 13.90 0.41
N PRO A 196 3.82 14.42 1.57
CA PRO A 196 4.05 15.81 1.95
C PRO A 196 5.54 16.12 2.10
N GLU A 197 5.95 17.35 1.78
CA GLU A 197 7.36 17.77 1.81
C GLU A 197 8.00 17.65 3.20
N GLU A 198 7.21 17.71 4.28
CA GLU A 198 7.70 17.64 5.66
C GLU A 198 8.10 16.22 6.09
N ARG A 199 7.88 15.20 5.25
CA ARG A 199 8.25 13.82 5.56
C ARG A 199 9.74 13.57 5.31
N PRO A 200 10.37 12.60 6.01
CA PRO A 200 11.77 12.25 5.76
C PRO A 200 11.95 11.75 4.32
N ILE A 201 12.87 12.36 3.58
CA ILE A 201 13.16 12.01 2.18
C ILE A 201 14.26 10.93 2.09
N PRO A 202 14.27 10.10 1.03
CA PRO A 202 13.29 10.04 -0.06
C PRO A 202 12.05 9.21 0.32
N LEU A 203 10.88 9.67 -0.13
CA LEU A 203 9.62 8.92 -0.06
C LEU A 203 8.90 9.00 -1.40
N ALA A 204 8.72 7.87 -2.05
CA ALA A 204 7.93 7.76 -3.27
C ALA A 204 7.46 6.33 -3.44
N GLU A 205 6.22 6.14 -3.88
CA GLU A 205 5.65 4.82 -4.13
C GLU A 205 5.04 4.80 -5.53
N TYR A 206 5.38 3.77 -6.29
CA TYR A 206 4.86 3.51 -7.62
C TYR A 206 4.35 2.07 -7.67
N GLY A 207 3.15 1.88 -8.22
CA GLY A 207 2.52 0.58 -8.31
C GLY A 207 1.86 0.37 -9.66
N THR A 208 1.89 -0.87 -10.14
CA THR A 208 1.08 -1.32 -11.28
C THR A 208 0.24 -2.50 -10.84
N THR A 209 -1.07 -2.36 -10.93
CA THR A 209 -2.04 -3.44 -10.76
C THR A 209 -2.50 -3.91 -12.12
N VAL A 210 -2.43 -5.22 -12.37
CA VAL A 210 -2.84 -5.84 -13.63
C VAL A 210 -4.12 -6.62 -13.39
N VAL A 211 -5.15 -6.31 -14.16
CA VAL A 211 -6.49 -6.89 -14.05
C VAL A 211 -7.01 -7.36 -15.42
N SER A 212 -7.88 -8.37 -15.42
CA SER A 212 -8.55 -8.87 -16.62
C SER A 212 -9.69 -7.94 -17.05
N VAL A 213 -9.66 -7.47 -18.29
CA VAL A 213 -10.75 -6.67 -18.89
C VAL A 213 -12.06 -7.47 -18.96
N PRO A 214 -12.08 -8.76 -19.38
CA PRO A 214 -13.29 -9.59 -19.26
C PRO A 214 -13.89 -9.63 -17.85
N ALA A 215 -13.05 -9.72 -16.81
CA ALA A 215 -13.53 -9.74 -15.42
C ALA A 215 -14.10 -8.39 -14.96
N LEU A 216 -13.54 -7.27 -15.45
CA LEU A 216 -14.09 -5.93 -15.23
C LEU A 216 -15.44 -5.74 -15.92
N ASN A 217 -15.59 -6.28 -17.13
CA ASN A 217 -16.83 -6.21 -17.91
C ASN A 217 -17.94 -7.14 -17.40
N ASP A 218 -17.62 -8.18 -16.63
CA ASP A 218 -18.63 -8.97 -15.93
C ASP A 218 -19.08 -8.23 -14.65
N PRO A 219 -20.32 -7.73 -14.58
CA PRO A 219 -20.80 -7.00 -13.41
C PRO A 219 -21.14 -7.91 -12.22
N GLY A 220 -21.26 -9.23 -12.43
CA GLY A 220 -21.79 -10.18 -11.43
C GLY A 220 -20.91 -10.32 -10.17
N PRO A 221 -19.61 -10.64 -10.31
CA PRO A 221 -18.74 -10.84 -9.15
C PRO A 221 -18.56 -9.58 -8.30
N SER A 222 -18.66 -9.70 -6.98
CA SER A 222 -18.43 -8.60 -6.02
C SER A 222 -16.95 -8.21 -5.89
N ARG A 223 -16.04 -9.03 -6.41
CA ARG A 223 -14.60 -8.82 -6.40
C ARG A 223 -14.00 -9.20 -7.75
N VAL A 224 -12.89 -8.57 -8.08
CA VAL A 224 -12.05 -8.92 -9.22
C VAL A 224 -10.65 -9.23 -8.70
N GLU A 225 -10.09 -10.35 -9.12
CA GLU A 225 -8.71 -10.71 -8.78
C GLU A 225 -7.72 -9.91 -9.62
N ALA A 226 -6.60 -9.58 -9.00
CA ALA A 226 -5.54 -8.83 -9.64
C ALA A 226 -4.17 -9.32 -9.16
N VAL A 227 -3.16 -9.11 -10.00
CA VAL A 227 -1.75 -9.19 -9.62
C VAL A 227 -1.16 -7.80 -9.63
N PHE A 228 -0.06 -7.59 -8.94
CA PHE A 228 0.58 -6.29 -8.91
C PHE A 228 2.11 -6.38 -8.82
N SER A 229 2.76 -5.28 -9.15
CA SER A 229 4.15 -4.99 -8.88
C SER A 229 4.26 -3.59 -8.30
N SER A 230 5.22 -3.34 -7.42
CA SER A 230 5.42 -2.01 -6.86
C SER A 230 6.86 -1.78 -6.44
N VAL A 231 7.26 -0.51 -6.49
CA VAL A 231 8.50 0.03 -5.96
C VAL A 231 8.20 1.09 -4.93
N TYR A 232 8.87 1.03 -3.78
CA TYR A 232 8.77 2.04 -2.74
C TYR A 232 10.16 2.52 -2.32
N LEU A 233 10.41 3.81 -2.48
CA LEU A 233 11.60 4.49 -1.97
C LEU A 233 11.26 4.99 -0.57
N ALA A 234 12.12 4.67 0.39
CA ALA A 234 11.91 5.00 1.78
C ALA A 234 13.23 5.34 2.48
N PRO A 235 13.19 6.10 3.57
CA PRO A 235 14.29 6.17 4.51
C PRO A 235 14.66 4.78 5.04
N TRP A 236 15.79 4.69 5.73
CA TRP A 236 16.20 3.47 6.42
C TRP A 236 15.11 2.95 7.35
N GLN A 237 15.00 1.62 7.42
CA GLN A 237 14.12 1.00 8.42
C GLN A 237 14.54 1.47 9.80
N ARG A 238 13.57 1.90 10.61
CA ARG A 238 13.82 2.52 11.92
C ARG A 238 14.70 1.65 12.81
N PHE A 239 14.48 0.33 12.78
CA PHE A 239 15.25 -0.60 13.59
C PHE A 239 16.74 -0.64 13.23
N LEU A 240 17.15 -0.20 12.03
CA LEU A 240 18.57 -0.10 11.67
C LEU A 240 19.30 1.05 12.39
N ALA A 241 18.57 1.91 13.11
CA ALA A 241 19.13 2.95 13.98
C ALA A 241 20.19 3.87 13.32
N MET A 242 20.07 4.11 12.00
CA MET A 242 21.05 4.86 11.22
C MET A 242 20.45 6.02 10.39
N PRO A 243 19.59 6.87 10.95
CA PRO A 243 18.88 7.90 10.19
C PRO A 243 19.82 8.90 9.49
N GLU A 244 20.98 9.19 10.07
CA GLU A 244 21.97 10.12 9.52
C GLU A 244 22.88 9.50 8.44
N LYS A 245 22.79 8.18 8.21
CA LYS A 245 23.64 7.53 7.21
C LYS A 245 23.14 7.87 5.82
N ALA A 246 24.01 8.41 4.97
CA ALA A 246 23.69 8.71 3.59
C ALA A 246 23.19 7.45 2.84
N GLY A 247 22.08 7.60 2.12
CA GLY A 247 21.43 6.52 1.39
C GLY A 247 19.97 6.35 1.82
N HIS A 248 19.35 5.30 1.29
CA HIS A 248 17.93 5.00 1.51
C HIS A 248 17.64 3.53 1.20
N ALA A 249 16.42 3.10 1.51
CA ALA A 249 15.90 1.81 1.13
C ALA A 249 15.07 1.91 -0.16
N VAL A 250 15.26 0.95 -1.05
CA VAL A 250 14.37 0.68 -2.19
C VAL A 250 13.72 -0.67 -1.96
N TRP A 251 12.40 -0.68 -1.95
CA TRP A 251 11.60 -1.89 -1.89
C TRP A 251 11.11 -2.23 -3.27
N HIS A 252 11.13 -3.51 -3.61
CA HIS A 252 10.45 -4.02 -4.78
C HIS A 252 9.66 -5.27 -4.41
N ALA A 253 8.39 -5.30 -4.78
CA ALA A 253 7.51 -6.42 -4.47
C ALA A 253 6.59 -6.74 -5.65
N VAL A 254 6.26 -8.02 -5.77
CA VAL A 254 5.20 -8.52 -6.64
C VAL A 254 4.22 -9.33 -5.81
N GLY A 255 2.96 -9.31 -6.21
CA GLY A 255 1.92 -9.94 -5.41
C GLY A 255 0.61 -10.11 -6.14
N ARG A 256 -0.38 -10.55 -5.37
CA ARG A 256 -1.74 -10.79 -5.85
C ARG A 256 -2.76 -10.59 -4.74
N LYS A 257 -3.96 -10.22 -5.15
CA LYS A 257 -5.14 -10.37 -4.31
C LYS A 257 -5.46 -11.86 -4.19
N THR A 258 -5.57 -12.34 -2.96
CA THR A 258 -5.88 -13.73 -2.63
C THR A 258 -7.35 -13.87 -2.26
N ARG A 259 -7.90 -15.08 -2.35
CA ARG A 259 -9.32 -15.32 -2.03
C ARG A 259 -9.64 -15.35 -0.54
N GLY A 260 -8.62 -15.36 0.30
CA GLY A 260 -8.74 -15.37 1.75
C GLY A 260 -7.44 -15.84 2.38
N PHE A 261 -7.40 -15.86 3.71
CA PHE A 261 -6.19 -16.19 4.47
C PHE A 261 -5.67 -17.62 4.23
N HIS A 262 -6.53 -18.55 3.80
CA HIS A 262 -6.15 -19.92 3.46
C HIS A 262 -5.16 -20.04 2.29
N GLU A 263 -5.01 -18.98 1.48
CA GLU A 263 -4.03 -18.93 0.39
C GLU A 263 -2.69 -18.27 0.81
N LEU A 264 -2.57 -17.81 2.05
CA LEU A 264 -1.33 -17.25 2.60
C LEU A 264 -0.41 -18.35 3.10
N THR A 265 0.88 -18.04 3.22
CA THR A 265 1.85 -19.04 3.70
C THR A 265 1.64 -19.31 5.19
N PRO A 266 1.86 -20.55 5.67
CA PRO A 266 1.82 -20.84 7.10
C PRO A 266 2.79 -19.99 7.93
N ALA A 267 3.95 -19.65 7.34
CA ALA A 267 4.95 -18.80 7.96
C ALA A 267 4.44 -17.38 8.18
N TYR A 268 3.77 -16.79 7.18
CA TYR A 268 3.12 -15.48 7.33
C TYR A 268 1.99 -15.53 8.37
N LEU A 269 1.14 -16.56 8.33
CA LEU A 269 0.02 -16.69 9.26
C LEU A 269 0.50 -16.79 10.71
N ALA A 270 1.56 -17.55 10.99
CA ALA A 270 2.14 -17.64 12.33
C ALA A 270 2.67 -16.28 12.83
N GLU A 271 3.23 -15.46 11.96
CA GLU A 271 3.65 -14.09 12.30
C GLU A 271 2.43 -13.16 12.47
N ALA A 272 1.40 -13.33 11.65
CA ALA A 272 0.18 -12.53 11.72
C ALA A 272 -0.58 -12.77 13.02
N GLU A 273 -0.64 -14.02 13.51
CA GLU A 273 -1.20 -14.36 14.82
C GLU A 273 -0.50 -13.63 15.97
N ARG A 274 0.80 -13.34 15.83
CA ARG A 274 1.60 -12.68 16.86
C ARG A 274 1.47 -11.16 16.83
N TYR A 275 1.46 -10.58 15.63
CA TYR A 275 1.59 -9.13 15.46
C TYR A 275 0.30 -8.42 15.04
N ILE A 276 -0.61 -9.12 14.37
CA ILE A 276 -1.88 -8.56 13.87
C ILE A 276 -3.07 -9.54 14.03
N PRO A 277 -3.29 -10.16 15.21
CA PRO A 277 -4.38 -11.13 15.40
C PRO A 277 -5.77 -10.51 15.16
N ASP A 278 -5.89 -9.19 15.36
CA ASP A 278 -7.11 -8.44 15.09
C ASP A 278 -7.52 -8.45 13.61
N VAL A 279 -6.56 -8.54 12.69
CA VAL A 279 -6.84 -8.61 11.24
C VAL A 279 -7.31 -10.00 10.84
N LEU A 280 -6.78 -11.05 11.47
CA LEU A 280 -7.22 -12.42 11.20
C LEU A 280 -8.68 -12.61 11.60
N ALA A 281 -9.11 -11.94 12.67
CA ALA A 281 -10.51 -11.92 13.11
C ALA A 281 -11.46 -11.20 12.13
N TRP A 282 -10.97 -10.52 11.08
CA TRP A 282 -11.85 -9.94 10.05
C TRP A 282 -12.49 -11.00 9.16
N ALA A 283 -11.97 -12.23 9.16
CA ALA A 283 -12.53 -13.35 8.40
C ALA A 283 -13.69 -14.07 9.12
N ASP A 284 -13.91 -13.76 10.41
CA ASP A 284 -15.00 -14.28 11.24
C ASP A 284 -16.29 -13.45 11.07
#